data_AF-A0A1S8ARK2-F1
#
_entry.id   AF-A0A1S8ARK2-F1
#
_cell.length_a   1.000
_cell.length_b   1.000
_cell.length_c   1.000
_cell.angle_alpha   90.00
_cell.angle_beta   90.00
_cell.angle_gamma   90.00
#
_symmetry.space_group_name_H-M   'P 1'
#
loop_
_entity.id
_entity.type
_entity.pdbx_description
1 polymer ?
#
loop_
_entity_poly.entity_id
_entity_poly.type
_entity_poly.pdbx_seq_one_letter_code
_entity_poly.pdbx_strand_id
1 'polypeptide(L)'
;MYDAWDSDDRRPSEPVRRRRRGRPFDRRRGRFRGSKTSRPTRSVTREIDRWEELYRSAELKREPAVEEAIRWFRANAPTVPETTLVHGDFRIGNALIDGDRITGLLDWEFARVGDPLFDLGYASTRYFAGKLVEPIERPELACSLLEREWFYDEYERRTGRTVDRERVRYWQAFSAFVMLTICCWGASQYETGSSDDVRNAWFQYPVPG
;
A
#
# COMPACT_ATOMS: atom_id res chain seq x y z
N MET A 1 12.69 15.17 26.31
CA MET A 1 13.56 14.51 25.29
C MET A 1 12.98 14.72 23.90
N TYR A 2 12.62 15.97 23.59
CA TYR A 2 12.13 16.46 22.31
C TYR A 2 12.53 17.93 22.30
N ASP A 3 13.73 18.23 21.79
CA ASP A 3 14.25 19.59 21.53
C ASP A 3 15.55 19.44 20.73
N ALA A 4 15.45 19.27 19.41
CA ALA A 4 16.62 19.19 18.52
C ALA A 4 16.34 19.74 17.11
N TRP A 5 15.49 20.77 17.00
CA TRP A 5 15.19 21.44 15.73
C TRP A 5 15.34 22.95 15.83
N ASP A 6 16.39 23.42 16.50
CA ASP A 6 16.75 24.83 16.43
C ASP A 6 18.27 25.00 16.49
N SER A 7 18.88 25.07 15.31
CA SER A 7 20.08 25.86 14.96
C SER A 7 20.85 25.19 13.80
N ASP A 8 20.75 25.72 12.59
CA ASP A 8 21.93 26.24 11.89
C ASP A 8 21.47 27.07 10.68
N ASP A 9 21.63 28.39 10.81
CA ASP A 9 21.30 29.39 9.83
C ASP A 9 22.55 29.61 8.96
N ARG A 10 22.66 28.86 7.85
CA ARG A 10 23.68 29.09 6.82
C ARG A 10 23.08 28.97 5.42
N ARG A 11 22.68 30.10 4.85
CA ARG A 11 22.38 30.23 3.42
C ARG A 11 23.67 30.50 2.63
N PRO A 12 23.91 29.76 1.54
CA PRO A 12 24.68 30.29 0.42
C PRO A 12 23.75 30.87 -0.64
N SER A 13 24.01 32.13 -1.01
CA SER A 13 23.41 32.84 -2.13
C SER A 13 23.99 32.38 -3.47
N GLU A 14 23.15 31.99 -4.46
CA GLU A 14 23.38 32.16 -5.92
C GLU A 14 22.18 31.67 -6.78
N PRO A 15 22.10 31.96 -8.10
CA PRO A 15 21.03 32.82 -8.65
C PRO A 15 19.80 32.12 -9.24
N VAL A 16 18.72 32.90 -9.30
CA VAL A 16 17.40 32.60 -9.88
C VAL A 16 17.49 32.10 -11.32
N ARG A 17 17.25 30.80 -11.54
CA ARG A 17 16.98 30.25 -12.87
C ARG A 17 15.52 30.48 -13.26
N ARG A 18 15.31 31.18 -14.38
CA ARG A 18 14.00 31.47 -14.98
C ARG A 18 13.18 30.19 -15.18
N ARG A 19 11.97 30.15 -14.60
CA ARG A 19 10.97 29.09 -14.83
C ARG A 19 10.56 29.07 -16.31
N ARG A 20 10.86 27.98 -17.02
CA ARG A 20 10.19 27.66 -18.29
C ARG A 20 8.76 27.21 -17.95
N ARG A 21 7.75 27.94 -18.43
CA ARG A 21 6.33 27.55 -18.33
C ARG A 21 6.16 26.18 -19.02
N GLY A 22 5.81 25.16 -18.24
CA GLY A 22 5.42 23.84 -18.77
C GLY A 22 4.14 23.97 -19.59
N ARG A 23 4.07 23.27 -20.73
CA ARG A 23 2.85 23.23 -21.57
C ARG A 23 1.73 22.47 -20.83
N PRO A 24 0.45 22.84 -21.00
CA PRO A 24 -0.66 22.09 -20.42
C PRO A 24 -0.69 20.64 -20.93
N PHE A 25 -0.96 19.70 -20.02
CA PHE A 25 -1.16 18.29 -20.32
C PHE A 25 -2.47 18.10 -21.11
N ASP A 26 -2.38 17.70 -22.38
CA ASP A 26 -3.53 17.41 -23.24
C ASP A 26 -4.08 16.02 -22.92
N ARG A 27 -5.30 15.98 -22.34
CA ARG A 27 -6.02 14.75 -21.98
C ARG A 27 -6.47 13.90 -23.18
N ARG A 28 -6.29 14.34 -24.43
CA ARG A 28 -6.90 13.69 -25.61
C ARG A 28 -5.96 12.81 -26.45
N ARG A 29 -4.68 12.64 -26.07
CA ARG A 29 -3.75 11.76 -26.80
C ARG A 29 -2.89 10.92 -25.86
N GLY A 30 -3.48 9.83 -25.39
CA GLY A 30 -2.77 8.79 -24.64
C GLY A 30 -3.51 7.46 -24.73
N ARG A 31 -3.66 6.90 -25.93
CA ARG A 31 -4.06 5.49 -26.04
C ARG A 31 -2.85 4.67 -25.60
N PHE A 32 -2.80 4.32 -24.32
CA PHE A 32 -1.87 3.30 -23.83
C PHE A 32 -2.15 2.03 -24.63
N ARG A 33 -1.24 1.69 -25.55
CA ARG A 33 -1.24 0.36 -26.18
C ARG A 33 -0.81 -0.60 -25.07
N GLY A 34 -1.79 -1.20 -24.40
CA GLY A 34 -1.55 -2.16 -23.33
C GLY A 34 -0.60 -3.25 -23.81
N SER A 35 0.53 -3.39 -23.13
CA SER A 35 1.28 -4.63 -23.12
C SER A 35 0.32 -5.74 -22.73
N LYS A 36 0.35 -6.88 -23.44
CA LYS A 36 -0.50 -8.07 -23.23
C LYS A 36 -0.93 -8.18 -21.76
N THR A 37 -2.17 -7.80 -21.47
CA THR A 37 -2.76 -7.87 -20.13
C THR A 37 -2.61 -9.30 -19.64
N SER A 38 -1.88 -9.50 -18.54
CA SER A 38 -1.86 -10.80 -17.89
C SER A 38 -3.30 -11.21 -17.59
N ARG A 39 -3.67 -12.47 -17.87
CA ARG A 39 -4.99 -12.99 -17.52
C ARG A 39 -5.28 -12.65 -16.05
N PRO A 40 -6.49 -12.18 -15.70
CA PRO A 40 -6.82 -11.72 -14.35
C PRO A 40 -6.44 -12.69 -13.22
N THR A 41 -6.67 -14.00 -13.35
CA THR A 41 -6.26 -14.98 -12.32
C THR A 41 -4.73 -15.05 -12.12
N ARG A 42 -3.94 -14.77 -13.17
CA ARG A 42 -2.47 -14.74 -13.06
C ARG A 42 -1.98 -13.51 -12.29
N SER A 43 -2.79 -12.48 -12.06
CA SER A 43 -2.34 -11.33 -11.26
C SER A 43 -2.26 -11.69 -9.78
N VAL A 44 -3.25 -12.39 -9.23
CA VAL A 44 -3.28 -12.76 -7.80
C VAL A 44 -2.11 -13.67 -7.43
N THR A 45 -1.86 -14.73 -8.20
CA THR A 45 -0.76 -15.65 -7.90
C THR A 45 0.60 -14.96 -7.98
N ARG A 46 0.79 -14.03 -8.93
CA ARG A 46 2.02 -13.23 -9.02
C ARG A 46 2.25 -12.35 -7.81
N GLU A 47 1.20 -11.81 -7.21
CA GLU A 47 1.32 -11.07 -5.95
C GLU A 47 1.83 -11.97 -4.85
N ILE A 48 1.26 -13.17 -4.72
CA ILE A 48 1.73 -14.15 -3.73
C ILE A 48 3.18 -14.52 -3.98
N ASP A 49 3.57 -14.80 -5.24
CA ASP A 49 4.94 -15.16 -5.60
C ASP A 49 5.94 -14.05 -5.22
N ARG A 50 5.59 -12.78 -5.51
CA ARG A 50 6.43 -11.62 -5.20
C ARG A 50 6.70 -11.48 -3.70
N TRP A 51 5.64 -11.57 -2.89
CA TRP A 51 5.77 -11.40 -1.44
C TRP A 51 6.39 -12.62 -0.77
N GLU A 52 6.13 -13.83 -1.30
CA GLU A 52 6.87 -15.01 -0.88
C GLU A 52 8.37 -14.84 -1.15
N GLU A 53 8.78 -14.41 -2.35
CA GLU A 53 10.20 -14.18 -2.69
C GLU A 53 10.86 -13.18 -1.73
N LEU A 54 10.19 -12.07 -1.41
CA LEU A 54 10.69 -11.11 -0.44
C LEU A 54 10.86 -11.74 0.95
N TYR A 55 9.85 -12.49 1.42
CA TYR A 55 9.92 -13.23 2.69
C TYR A 55 11.08 -14.24 2.70
N ARG A 56 11.29 -14.98 1.61
CA ARG A 56 12.42 -15.93 1.49
C ARG A 56 13.78 -15.22 1.54
N SER A 57 13.88 -14.01 1.02
CA SER A 57 15.12 -13.22 1.05
C SER A 57 15.45 -12.60 2.40
N ALA A 58 14.51 -12.60 3.35
CA ALA A 58 14.73 -12.04 4.67
C ALA A 58 15.74 -12.83 5.53
N GLU A 59 16.34 -13.95 5.10
CA GLU A 59 17.40 -14.69 5.85
C GLU A 59 17.15 -14.97 7.36
N LEU A 60 15.92 -14.77 7.85
CA LEU A 60 15.51 -14.99 9.23
C LEU A 60 15.03 -16.41 9.43
N LYS A 61 14.85 -16.79 10.70
CA LYS A 61 14.10 -17.99 11.07
C LYS A 61 12.72 -17.95 10.41
N ARG A 62 12.31 -19.08 9.82
CA ARG A 62 10.98 -19.20 9.20
C ARG A 62 9.89 -18.95 10.24
N GLU A 63 8.98 -18.05 9.90
CA GLU A 63 7.81 -17.69 10.69
C GLU A 63 6.61 -18.57 10.30
N PRO A 64 6.17 -19.51 11.16
CA PRO A 64 5.08 -20.43 10.83
C PRO A 64 3.79 -19.73 10.38
N ALA A 65 3.46 -18.57 10.94
CA ALA A 65 2.28 -17.82 10.53
C ALA A 65 2.36 -17.34 9.07
N VAL A 66 3.53 -16.89 8.63
CA VAL A 66 3.78 -16.47 7.24
C VAL A 66 3.74 -17.67 6.30
N GLU A 67 4.32 -18.81 6.68
CA GLU A 67 4.30 -20.05 5.88
C GLU A 67 2.87 -20.58 5.66
N GLU A 68 2.05 -20.57 6.70
CA GLU A 68 0.66 -20.98 6.62
C GLU A 68 -0.15 -19.99 5.78
N ALA A 69 0.07 -18.69 5.95
CA ALA A 69 -0.58 -17.64 5.18
C ALA A 69 -0.30 -17.79 3.67
N ILE A 70 0.94 -18.01 3.26
CA ILE A 70 1.30 -18.24 1.83
C ILE A 70 0.50 -19.41 1.26
N ARG A 71 0.47 -20.56 1.97
CA ARG A 71 -0.28 -21.75 1.54
C ARG A 71 -1.78 -21.45 1.44
N TRP A 72 -2.33 -20.76 2.43
CA TRP A 72 -3.75 -20.39 2.45
C TRP A 72 -4.11 -19.45 1.29
N PHE A 73 -3.31 -18.40 1.02
CA PHE A 73 -3.59 -17.46 -0.06
C PHE A 73 -3.55 -18.13 -1.43
N ARG A 74 -2.64 -19.09 -1.65
CA ARG A 74 -2.60 -19.86 -2.90
C ARG A 74 -3.84 -20.73 -3.09
N ALA A 75 -4.27 -21.40 -2.03
CA ALA A 75 -5.44 -22.27 -2.07
C ALA A 75 -6.77 -21.51 -2.22
N ASN A 76 -6.83 -20.27 -1.72
CA ASN A 76 -8.05 -19.46 -1.68
C ASN A 76 -8.01 -18.26 -2.65
N ALA A 77 -7.10 -18.24 -3.62
CA ALA A 77 -6.94 -17.13 -4.55
C ALA A 77 -8.26 -16.86 -5.32
N PRO A 78 -8.84 -15.65 -5.22
CA PRO A 78 -10.10 -15.35 -5.86
C PRO A 78 -9.97 -15.32 -7.39
N THR A 79 -11.07 -15.63 -8.07
CA THR A 79 -11.17 -15.36 -9.51
C THR A 79 -11.42 -13.88 -9.72
N VAL A 80 -10.51 -13.24 -10.46
CA VAL A 80 -10.60 -11.82 -10.78
C VAL A 80 -11.23 -11.68 -12.18
N PRO A 81 -12.29 -10.89 -12.36
CA PRO A 81 -12.95 -10.75 -13.67
C PRO A 81 -12.21 -9.78 -14.61
N GLU A 82 -11.58 -8.74 -14.05
CA GLU A 82 -10.88 -7.69 -14.79
C GLU A 82 -9.70 -7.15 -13.98
N THR A 83 -8.71 -6.57 -14.65
CA THR A 83 -7.57 -5.93 -14.00
C THR A 83 -7.51 -4.45 -14.31
N THR A 84 -7.16 -3.62 -13.32
CA THR A 84 -6.95 -2.17 -13.46
C THR A 84 -5.56 -1.78 -12.98
N LEU A 85 -5.17 -0.52 -13.20
CA LEU A 85 -4.08 0.05 -12.43
C LEU A 85 -4.50 0.07 -10.96
N VAL A 86 -3.66 -0.47 -10.08
CA VAL A 86 -3.77 -0.40 -8.64
C VAL A 86 -2.57 0.37 -8.11
N HIS A 87 -2.78 1.18 -7.07
CA HIS A 87 -1.73 1.98 -6.44
C HIS A 87 -0.82 1.10 -5.58
N GLY A 88 -1.39 0.15 -4.85
CA GLY A 88 -0.65 -0.77 -3.99
C GLY A 88 -0.33 -0.27 -2.58
N ASP A 89 -0.43 1.04 -2.36
CA ASP A 89 -0.30 1.69 -1.04
C ASP A 89 -1.31 2.85 -0.95
N PHE A 90 -2.58 2.56 -1.29
CA PHE A 90 -3.64 3.57 -1.30
C PHE A 90 -4.11 3.89 0.12
N ARG A 91 -3.65 5.01 0.66
CA ARG A 91 -3.98 5.49 2.02
C ARG A 91 -3.92 7.00 2.12
N ILE A 92 -4.62 7.55 3.13
CA ILE A 92 -4.69 9.00 3.37
C ILE A 92 -3.32 9.65 3.54
N GLY A 93 -2.35 8.95 4.14
CA GLY A 93 -0.99 9.48 4.31
C GLY A 93 -0.19 9.63 3.01
N ASN A 94 -0.66 9.05 1.91
CA ASN A 94 -0.08 9.20 0.57
C ASN A 94 -0.91 10.14 -0.32
N ALA A 95 -1.92 10.81 0.24
CA ALA A 95 -2.75 11.78 -0.48
C ALA A 95 -2.31 13.22 -0.14
N LEU A 96 -2.09 14.04 -1.16
CA LEU A 96 -1.99 15.49 -1.02
C LEU A 96 -3.38 16.09 -1.05
N ILE A 97 -3.70 16.93 -0.06
CA ILE A 97 -5.03 17.50 0.14
C ILE A 97 -4.92 19.02 0.20
N ASP A 98 -5.78 19.71 -0.54
CA ASP A 98 -5.97 21.16 -0.48
C ASP A 98 -7.47 21.45 -0.29
N GLY A 99 -7.83 21.95 0.90
CA GLY A 99 -9.23 22.09 1.31
C GLY A 99 -9.97 20.75 1.31
N ASP A 100 -11.03 20.65 0.50
CA ASP A 100 -11.89 19.46 0.34
C ASP A 100 -11.47 18.56 -0.84
N ARG A 101 -10.29 18.79 -1.43
CA ARG A 101 -9.85 18.11 -2.66
C ARG A 101 -8.54 17.38 -2.49
N ILE A 102 -8.51 16.14 -2.97
CA ILE A 102 -7.26 15.41 -3.23
C ILE A 102 -6.62 16.02 -4.49
N THR A 103 -5.44 16.62 -4.34
CA THR A 103 -4.67 17.27 -5.41
C THR A 103 -3.58 16.37 -5.99
N GLY A 104 -3.20 15.31 -5.28
CA GLY A 104 -2.21 14.34 -5.73
C GLY A 104 -2.20 13.06 -4.91
N LEU A 105 -1.68 12.00 -5.52
CA LEU A 105 -1.34 10.75 -4.84
C LEU A 105 0.16 10.53 -5.02
N LEU A 106 0.83 10.21 -3.93
CA LEU A 106 2.27 9.96 -3.86
C LEU A 106 2.55 8.47 -3.79
N ASP A 107 3.82 8.12 -3.88
CA ASP A 107 4.31 6.77 -3.56
C ASP A 107 3.74 5.64 -4.44
N TRP A 108 4.04 5.71 -5.74
CA TRP A 108 3.59 4.75 -6.74
C TRP A 108 4.53 3.54 -6.90
N GLU A 109 5.44 3.29 -5.96
CA GLU A 109 6.44 2.23 -6.11
C GLU A 109 5.84 0.81 -6.07
N PHE A 110 4.67 0.66 -5.45
CA PHE A 110 3.89 -0.57 -5.43
C PHE A 110 2.80 -0.63 -6.52
N ALA A 111 2.80 0.33 -7.45
CA ALA A 111 1.77 0.38 -8.49
C ALA A 111 1.95 -0.74 -9.52
N ARG A 112 0.83 -1.35 -9.92
CA ARG A 112 0.82 -2.43 -10.92
C ARG A 112 -0.55 -2.60 -11.56
N VAL A 113 -0.65 -3.52 -12.52
CA VAL A 113 -1.94 -3.96 -13.08
C VAL A 113 -2.43 -5.18 -12.31
N GLY A 114 -3.55 -5.05 -11.59
CA GLY A 114 -4.05 -6.05 -10.64
C GLY A 114 -5.56 -6.00 -10.44
N ASP A 115 -6.05 -6.73 -9.44
CA ASP A 115 -7.48 -6.68 -9.07
C ASP A 115 -7.85 -5.30 -8.53
N PRO A 116 -8.85 -4.60 -9.10
CA PRO A 116 -9.30 -3.30 -8.59
C PRO A 116 -9.65 -3.28 -7.09
N LEU A 117 -10.07 -4.42 -6.52
CA LEU A 117 -10.43 -4.50 -5.09
C LEU A 117 -9.21 -4.60 -4.15
N PHE A 118 -7.98 -4.70 -4.70
CA PHE A 118 -6.76 -4.69 -3.90
C PHE A 118 -6.67 -3.42 -3.05
N ASP A 119 -6.78 -2.24 -3.69
CA ASP A 119 -6.64 -0.95 -2.99
C ASP A 119 -7.78 -0.75 -1.97
N LEU A 120 -8.98 -1.29 -2.22
CA LEU A 120 -10.09 -1.25 -1.27
C LEU A 120 -9.80 -2.11 -0.03
N GLY A 121 -9.25 -3.31 -0.24
CA GLY A 121 -8.82 -4.18 0.85
C GLY A 121 -7.71 -3.55 1.67
N TYR A 122 -6.68 -2.99 1.01
CA TYR A 122 -5.58 -2.31 1.67
C TYR A 122 -6.07 -1.12 2.51
N ALA A 123 -6.83 -0.21 1.89
CA ALA A 123 -7.44 0.94 2.56
C ALA A 123 -8.31 0.56 3.77
N SER A 124 -8.97 -0.60 3.70
CA SER A 124 -9.90 -1.07 4.73
C SER A 124 -9.23 -1.99 5.76
N THR A 125 -7.90 -2.15 5.73
CA THR A 125 -7.19 -3.02 6.67
C THR A 125 -7.26 -2.46 8.09
N ARG A 126 -7.42 -3.35 9.09
CA ARG A 126 -7.48 -2.96 10.51
C ARG A 126 -6.26 -2.16 10.97
N TYR A 127 -5.11 -2.37 10.35
CA TYR A 127 -3.89 -1.61 10.61
C TYR A 127 -4.07 -0.10 10.43
N PHE A 128 -5.00 0.36 9.58
CA PHE A 128 -5.29 1.79 9.40
C PHE A 128 -6.57 2.25 10.12
N ALA A 129 -7.30 1.34 10.76
CA ALA A 129 -8.65 1.59 11.22
C ALA A 129 -8.67 2.46 12.49
N GLY A 130 -9.02 3.75 12.35
CA GLY A 130 -9.17 4.68 13.47
C GLY A 130 -7.90 5.45 13.88
N LYS A 131 -6.74 5.23 13.23
CA LYS A 131 -5.45 5.85 13.62
C LYS A 131 -5.41 7.38 13.68
N LEU A 132 -6.41 8.07 13.13
CA LEU A 132 -6.49 9.55 13.04
C LEU A 132 -7.68 10.13 13.81
N VAL A 133 -8.46 9.30 14.50
CA VAL A 133 -9.71 9.70 15.16
C VAL A 133 -9.82 9.03 16.54
N GLU A 134 -10.61 9.62 17.46
CA GLU A 134 -10.87 8.99 18.76
C GLU A 134 -12.20 8.20 18.75
N PRO A 135 -12.24 6.99 19.35
CA PRO A 135 -11.09 6.20 19.81
C PRO A 135 -10.20 5.72 18.65
N ILE A 136 -8.92 5.45 18.93
CA ILE A 136 -7.88 5.14 17.92
C ILE A 136 -8.15 3.82 17.16
N GLU A 137 -9.03 2.96 17.68
CA GLU A 137 -9.45 1.71 17.04
C GLU A 137 -10.91 1.79 16.58
N ARG A 138 -11.12 1.95 15.27
CA ARG A 138 -12.44 2.02 14.63
C ARG A 138 -12.50 1.08 13.42
N PRO A 139 -12.68 -0.24 13.63
CA PRO A 139 -12.61 -1.26 12.57
C PRO A 139 -13.65 -1.09 11.44
N GLU A 140 -14.66 -0.25 11.65
CA GLU A 140 -15.64 0.17 10.66
C GLU A 140 -15.13 1.23 9.68
N LEU A 141 -13.95 1.82 9.90
CA LEU A 141 -13.38 2.85 9.03
C LEU A 141 -12.39 2.28 8.01
N ALA A 142 -12.42 2.84 6.80
CA ALA A 142 -11.41 2.73 5.75
C ALA A 142 -10.55 4.01 5.70
N CYS A 143 -9.26 3.87 5.36
CA CYS A 143 -8.30 4.98 5.32
C CYS A 143 -8.30 5.85 6.59
N SER A 144 -8.54 5.24 7.76
CA SER A 144 -8.65 5.90 9.06
C SER A 144 -9.81 6.89 9.24
N LEU A 145 -10.61 7.18 8.21
CA LEU A 145 -11.56 8.31 8.22
C LEU A 145 -12.95 7.98 7.68
N LEU A 146 -13.06 7.13 6.66
CA LEU A 146 -14.30 6.92 5.93
C LEU A 146 -15.06 5.73 6.49
N GLU A 147 -16.38 5.84 6.69
CA GLU A 147 -17.19 4.65 6.93
C GLU A 147 -17.01 3.67 5.76
N ARG A 148 -16.65 2.43 6.09
CA ARG A 148 -16.21 1.44 5.12
C ARG A 148 -17.30 1.04 4.13
N GLU A 149 -18.53 0.85 4.60
CA GLU A 149 -19.65 0.51 3.71
C GLU A 149 -19.97 1.70 2.77
N TRP A 150 -19.98 2.93 3.29
CA TRP A 150 -20.10 4.12 2.44
C TRP A 150 -19.00 4.20 1.39
N PHE A 151 -17.75 3.91 1.77
CA PHE A 151 -16.61 3.92 0.83
C PHE A 151 -16.78 2.91 -0.29
N TYR A 152 -17.27 1.70 0.03
CA TYR A 152 -17.56 0.68 -0.96
C TYR A 152 -18.72 1.09 -1.88
N ASP A 153 -19.82 1.57 -1.33
CA ASP A 153 -21.01 1.97 -2.10
C ASP A 153 -20.67 3.14 -3.05
N GLU A 154 -19.87 4.10 -2.58
CA GLU A 154 -19.41 5.21 -3.42
C GLU A 154 -18.45 4.73 -4.53
N TYR A 155 -17.63 3.73 -4.25
CA TYR A 155 -16.79 3.09 -5.28
C TYR A 155 -17.65 2.39 -6.33
N GLU A 156 -18.66 1.61 -5.93
CA GLU A 156 -19.61 0.97 -6.85
C GLU A 156 -20.31 2.01 -7.72
N ARG A 157 -20.85 3.07 -7.10
CA ARG A 157 -21.58 4.15 -7.79
C ARG A 157 -20.70 4.87 -8.83
N ARG A 158 -19.43 5.12 -8.53
CA ARG A 158 -18.53 5.84 -9.44
C ARG A 158 -17.95 4.99 -10.55
N THR A 159 -17.81 3.69 -10.32
CA THR A 159 -17.11 2.79 -11.25
C THR A 159 -18.04 1.87 -12.03
N GLY A 160 -19.27 1.67 -11.55
CA GLY A 160 -20.21 0.67 -12.04
C GLY A 160 -19.79 -0.77 -11.71
N ARG A 161 -18.78 -0.97 -10.86
CA ARG A 161 -18.30 -2.29 -10.44
C ARG A 161 -19.04 -2.74 -9.20
N THR A 162 -19.24 -4.04 -9.06
CA THR A 162 -19.66 -4.64 -7.79
C THR A 162 -18.44 -4.87 -6.89
N VAL A 163 -18.53 -4.43 -5.65
CA VAL A 163 -17.54 -4.65 -4.60
C VAL A 163 -17.92 -5.92 -3.83
N ASP A 164 -17.36 -7.03 -4.29
CA ASP A 164 -17.43 -8.32 -3.62
C ASP A 164 -16.71 -8.26 -2.26
N ARG A 165 -17.49 -8.33 -1.17
CA ARG A 165 -16.98 -8.19 0.19
C ARG A 165 -16.07 -9.35 0.60
N GLU A 166 -16.24 -10.55 0.07
CA GLU A 166 -15.33 -11.68 0.35
C GLU A 166 -13.98 -11.47 -0.35
N ARG A 167 -14.01 -10.99 -1.59
CA ARG A 167 -12.78 -10.63 -2.32
C ARG A 167 -12.04 -9.46 -1.65
N VAL A 168 -12.77 -8.49 -1.09
CA VAL A 168 -12.14 -7.43 -0.28
C VAL A 168 -11.52 -8.00 1.00
N ARG A 169 -12.20 -8.91 1.71
CA ARG A 169 -11.64 -9.57 2.91
C ARG A 169 -10.38 -10.37 2.59
N TYR A 170 -10.33 -11.05 1.45
CA TYR A 170 -9.11 -11.71 0.97
C TYR A 170 -7.96 -10.70 0.86
N TRP A 171 -8.19 -9.54 0.24
CA TRP A 171 -7.17 -8.49 0.10
C TRP A 171 -6.81 -7.79 1.42
N GLN A 172 -7.74 -7.66 2.36
CA GLN A 172 -7.44 -7.20 3.71
C GLN A 172 -6.47 -8.16 4.43
N ALA A 173 -6.76 -9.47 4.37
CA ALA A 173 -5.88 -10.48 4.95
C ALA A 173 -4.53 -10.49 4.24
N PHE A 174 -4.51 -10.38 2.91
CA PHE A 174 -3.28 -10.29 2.12
C PHE A 174 -2.44 -9.08 2.53
N SER A 175 -3.08 -7.92 2.76
CA SER A 175 -2.38 -6.70 3.21
C SER A 175 -1.73 -6.88 4.59
N ALA A 176 -2.37 -7.63 5.50
CA ALA A 176 -1.76 -7.98 6.78
C ALA A 176 -0.53 -8.89 6.61
N PHE A 177 -0.61 -9.87 5.70
CA PHE A 177 0.53 -10.72 5.33
C PHE A 177 1.67 -9.94 4.68
N VAL A 178 1.36 -8.96 3.82
CA VAL A 178 2.33 -8.04 3.24
C VAL A 178 3.05 -7.25 4.33
N MET A 179 2.29 -6.68 5.27
CA MET A 179 2.86 -5.94 6.41
C MET A 179 3.79 -6.83 7.24
N LEU A 180 3.37 -8.06 7.52
CA LEU A 180 4.17 -9.03 8.27
C LEU A 180 5.47 -9.37 7.52
N THR A 181 5.39 -9.58 6.21
CA THR A 181 6.56 -9.84 5.36
C THR A 181 7.55 -8.68 5.34
N ILE A 182 7.05 -7.44 5.24
CA ILE A 182 7.88 -6.22 5.33
C ILE A 182 8.56 -6.15 6.70
N CYS A 183 7.84 -6.49 7.77
CA CYS A 183 8.41 -6.49 9.12
C CYS A 183 9.55 -7.51 9.25
N CYS A 184 9.33 -8.75 8.79
CA CYS A 184 10.39 -9.77 8.77
C CYS A 184 11.59 -9.32 7.93
N TRP A 185 11.36 -8.80 6.73
CA TRP A 185 12.45 -8.34 5.87
C TRP A 185 13.22 -7.16 6.49
N GLY A 186 12.51 -6.18 7.06
CA GLY A 186 13.16 -5.05 7.72
C GLY A 186 13.96 -5.47 8.96
N ALA A 187 13.42 -6.33 9.81
CA ALA A 187 14.15 -6.90 10.95
C ALA A 187 15.44 -7.59 10.52
N SER A 188 15.39 -8.37 9.44
CA SER A 188 16.59 -8.99 8.84
C SER A 188 17.65 -8.00 8.42
N GLN A 189 17.26 -6.88 7.79
CA GLN A 189 18.23 -5.88 7.34
C GLN A 189 19.03 -5.34 8.53
N TYR A 190 18.39 -5.19 9.70
CA TYR A 190 19.06 -4.77 10.91
C TYR A 190 19.93 -5.88 11.52
N GLU A 191 19.39 -7.09 11.65
CA GLU A 191 20.12 -8.23 12.26
C GLU A 191 21.37 -8.64 11.48
N THR A 192 21.31 -8.57 10.15
CA THR A 192 22.45 -8.90 9.27
C THR A 192 23.48 -7.76 9.17
N GLY A 193 23.18 -6.60 9.73
CA GLY A 193 24.02 -5.40 9.61
C GLY A 193 23.95 -4.71 8.24
N SER A 194 22.99 -5.09 7.39
CA SER A 194 22.73 -4.44 6.10
C SER A 194 22.13 -3.03 6.24
N SER A 195 21.55 -2.72 7.40
CA SER A 195 21.05 -1.41 7.79
C SER A 195 21.27 -1.18 9.29
N ASP A 196 21.66 0.05 9.67
CA ASP A 196 21.80 0.49 11.06
C ASP A 196 20.58 1.30 11.56
N ASP A 197 19.53 1.41 10.75
CA ASP A 197 18.31 2.15 11.10
C ASP A 197 17.53 1.40 12.18
N VAL A 198 17.42 2.01 13.36
CA VAL A 198 16.71 1.43 14.51
C VAL A 198 15.23 1.13 14.22
N ARG A 199 14.60 1.80 13.25
CA ARG A 199 13.22 1.50 12.85
C ARG A 199 13.10 0.09 12.26
N ASN A 200 14.13 -0.39 11.58
CA ASN A 200 14.20 -1.76 11.08
C ASN A 200 14.28 -2.77 12.24
N ALA A 201 15.03 -2.44 13.29
CA ALA A 201 15.06 -3.25 14.51
C ALA A 201 13.69 -3.34 15.18
N TRP A 202 12.87 -2.28 15.13
CA TRP A 202 11.54 -2.28 15.73
C TRP A 202 10.57 -3.25 15.04
N PHE A 203 10.82 -3.63 13.79
CA PHE A 203 9.98 -4.57 13.05
C PHE A 203 10.03 -6.02 13.54
N GLN A 204 10.89 -6.35 14.51
CA GLN A 204 10.87 -7.66 15.16
C GLN A 204 9.71 -7.82 16.16
N TYR A 205 9.14 -6.72 16.66
CA TYR A 205 8.12 -6.72 17.73
C TYR A 205 6.64 -6.81 17.27
N PRO A 206 6.26 -6.45 16.03
CA PRO A 206 4.92 -6.69 15.50
C PRO A 206 4.64 -8.16 15.14
N VAL A 207 5.68 -8.99 14.98
CA VAL A 207 5.56 -10.42 14.67
C VAL A 207 5.32 -11.16 15.99
N PRO A 208 4.21 -11.91 16.15
CA PRO A 208 4.06 -12.79 17.30
C PRO A 208 5.21 -13.81 17.31
N GLY A 209 6.00 -13.82 18.39
CA GLY A 209 7.10 -14.76 18.57
C GLY A 209 6.68 -16.16 19.00
#